data_AF-A0A498H6R6-F1
#
_entry.id   AF-A0A498H6R6-F1
#
_cell.length_a   1.000
_cell.length_b   1.000
_cell.length_c   1.000
_cell.angle_alpha   90.00
_cell.angle_beta   90.00
_cell.angle_gamma   90.00
#
_symmetry.space_group_name_H-M   'P 1'
#
loop_
_entity.id
_entity.type
_entity.pdbx_description
1 polymer ?
#
loop_
_entity_poly.entity_id
_entity_poly.type
_entity_poly.pdbx_seq_one_letter_code
_entity_poly.pdbx_strand_id
1 'polypeptide(L)'
;MPEKELDDKILSLLEKNPALSAVELADVLKISEETVQTRLEELGDSRQTILIIDDKPDAIIAAKRALQAEGYNVVEAYNGKTGLEDIEEKHQTLFFWMS
;
A
#
# COMPACT_ATOMS: atom_id res chain seq x y z
N MET A 1 9.35 12.84 15.87
CA MET A 1 8.66 11.85 16.72
C MET A 1 9.65 10.71 16.96
N PRO A 2 9.77 10.15 18.17
CA PRO A 2 10.62 8.99 18.40
C PRO A 2 10.14 7.80 17.55
N GLU A 3 11.05 7.09 16.90
CA GLU A 3 10.75 5.95 16.01
C GLU A 3 9.82 4.90 16.66
N LYS A 4 10.08 4.55 17.91
CA LYS A 4 9.27 3.60 18.67
C LYS A 4 7.81 4.07 18.88
N GLU A 5 7.59 5.37 19.06
CA GLU A 5 6.23 5.92 19.22
C GLU A 5 5.44 5.87 17.91
N LEU A 6 6.14 5.93 16.77
CA LEU A 6 5.54 5.80 15.45
C LEU A 6 5.12 4.36 15.18
N ASP A 7 5.98 3.40 15.48
CA ASP A 7 5.70 1.97 15.31
C ASP A 7 4.47 1.54 16.10
N ASP A 8 4.41 1.93 17.38
CA ASP A 8 3.30 1.59 18.26
C ASP A 8 1.97 2.13 17.69
N LYS A 9 2.00 3.31 17.05
CA LYS A 9 0.82 3.90 16.39
C LYS A 9 0.45 3.18 15.11
N ILE A 10 1.43 2.83 14.27
CA ILE A 10 1.21 2.07 13.03
C ILE A 10 0.59 0.70 13.37
N LEU A 11 1.19 -0.02 14.32
CA LEU A 11 0.68 -1.31 14.79
C LEU A 11 -0.74 -1.20 15.36
N SER A 12 -1.01 -0.20 16.20
CA SER A 12 -2.36 -0.01 16.76
C SER A 12 -3.42 0.28 15.68
N LEU A 13 -3.04 0.96 14.60
CA LEU A 13 -3.95 1.22 13.48
C LEU A 13 -4.19 -0.05 12.66
N LEU A 14 -3.15 -0.82 12.38
CA LEU A 14 -3.25 -2.12 11.70
C LEU A 14 -4.05 -3.14 12.51
N GLU A 15 -3.90 -3.18 13.84
CA GLU A 15 -4.70 -4.04 14.71
C GLU A 15 -6.20 -3.72 14.62
N LYS A 16 -6.54 -2.42 14.53
CA LYS A 16 -7.93 -1.96 14.40
C LYS A 16 -8.49 -2.17 13.00
N ASN A 17 -7.65 -2.01 11.98
CA ASN A 17 -8.01 -2.21 10.59
C ASN A 17 -6.81 -2.75 9.80
N PRO A 18 -6.69 -4.07 9.64
CA PRO A 18 -5.57 -4.72 8.96
C PRO A 18 -5.49 -4.38 7.46
N ALA A 19 -6.57 -3.84 6.89
CA ALA A 19 -6.66 -3.47 5.49
C ALA A 19 -6.11 -2.06 5.19
N LEU A 20 -5.69 -1.30 6.21
CA LEU A 20 -5.12 0.04 6.01
C LEU A 20 -3.86 -0.03 5.13
N SER A 21 -3.85 0.82 4.10
CA SER A 21 -2.69 1.08 3.25
C SER A 21 -1.73 2.09 3.89
N ALA A 22 -0.50 2.16 3.37
CA ALA A 22 0.50 3.15 3.80
C ALA A 22 -0.01 4.60 3.63
N VAL A 23 -0.76 4.89 2.55
CA VAL A 23 -1.36 6.21 2.29
C VAL A 23 -2.38 6.56 3.38
N GLU A 24 -3.29 5.65 3.71
CA GLU A 24 -4.32 5.89 4.73
C GLU A 24 -3.69 6.05 6.13
N LEU A 25 -2.67 5.26 6.43
CA LEU A 25 -1.88 5.40 7.65
C LEU A 25 -1.18 6.75 7.70
N ALA A 26 -0.58 7.20 6.60
CA ALA A 26 0.09 8.49 6.49
C ALA A 26 -0.90 9.66 6.71
N ASP A 27 -2.10 9.57 6.12
CA ASP A 27 -3.16 10.55 6.26
C ASP A 27 -3.69 10.66 7.70
N VAL A 28 -3.82 9.52 8.39
CA VAL A 28 -4.25 9.45 9.79
C VAL A 28 -3.16 9.98 10.72
N LEU A 29 -1.90 9.60 10.47
CA LEU A 29 -0.75 9.97 11.31
C LEU A 29 -0.20 11.37 10.97
N LYS A 30 -0.66 12.00 9.89
CA LYS A 30 -0.20 13.30 9.38
C LYS A 30 1.31 13.32 9.13
N ILE A 31 1.82 12.25 8.53
CA ILE A 31 3.23 12.08 8.14
C ILE A 31 3.32 11.70 6.65
N SER A 32 4.52 11.59 6.09
CA SER A 32 4.68 11.16 4.70
C SER A 32 4.44 9.66 4.54
N GLU A 33 3.87 9.28 3.39
CA GLU A 33 3.70 7.88 2.99
C GLU A 33 5.04 7.12 3.00
N GLU A 34 6.11 7.74 2.49
CA GLU A 34 7.46 7.17 2.49
C GLU A 34 7.91 6.76 3.89
N THR A 35 7.68 7.62 4.89
CA THR A 35 8.03 7.28 6.29
C THR A 35 7.23 6.06 6.76
N VAL A 36 5.93 6.00 6.44
CA VAL A 36 5.11 4.84 6.81
C VAL A 36 5.58 3.57 6.11
N GLN A 37 5.89 3.63 4.82
CA GLN A 37 6.38 2.48 4.06
C GLN A 37 7.68 1.94 4.67
N THR A 38 8.66 2.80 4.96
CA THR A 38 9.91 2.38 5.61
C THR A 38 9.64 1.70 6.95
N ARG A 39 8.75 2.24 7.78
CA ARG A 39 8.41 1.61 9.06
C ARG A 39 7.68 0.28 8.89
N LEU A 40 6.78 0.14 7.91
CA LEU A 40 6.10 -1.12 7.63
C LEU A 40 7.09 -2.21 7.18
N GLU A 41 8.06 -1.85 6.33
CA GLU A 41 9.14 -2.75 5.91
C GLU A 41 10.00 -3.17 7.11
N GLU A 42 10.37 -2.25 8.00
CA GLU A 42 11.14 -2.53 9.22
C GLU A 42 10.38 -3.35 10.26
N LEU A 43 9.06 -3.17 10.35
CA LEU A 43 8.16 -3.95 11.21
C LEU A 43 7.88 -5.36 10.67
N GLY A 44 8.37 -5.68 9.47
CA GLY A 44 8.22 -6.98 8.84
C GLY A 44 6.80 -7.22 8.35
N ASP A 45 6.11 -6.18 7.85
CA ASP A 45 4.83 -6.35 7.17
C ASP A 45 4.98 -7.31 5.98
N SER A 46 4.56 -8.56 6.19
CA SER A 46 4.74 -9.66 5.23
C SER A 46 3.62 -9.75 4.19
N ARG A 47 2.71 -8.77 4.15
CA ARG A 47 1.63 -8.72 3.17
C ARG A 47 2.22 -8.58 1.78
N GLN A 48 1.77 -9.42 0.85
CA GLN A 48 2.15 -9.30 -0.56
C GLN A 48 1.62 -7.99 -1.14
N THR A 49 2.48 -7.29 -1.88
CA THR A 49 2.10 -6.05 -2.57
C THR A 49 1.62 -6.35 -3.99
N ILE A 50 0.44 -5.83 -4.34
CA ILE A 50 -0.18 -5.94 -5.67
C ILE A 50 -0.24 -4.54 -6.28
N LEU A 51 0.28 -4.41 -7.51
CA LEU A 51 0.13 -3.20 -8.32
C LEU A 51 -1.06 -3.36 -9.24
N ILE A 52 -2.00 -2.43 -9.17
CA ILE A 52 -3.14 -2.35 -10.08
C ILE A 52 -2.85 -1.25 -11.09
N ILE A 53 -2.94 -1.59 -12.38
CA ILE A 53 -2.85 -0.63 -13.48
C ILE A 53 -4.14 -0.67 -14.28
N ASP A 54 -4.91 0.41 -14.22
CA ASP A 54 -6.15 0.58 -14.98
C ASP A 54 -6.35 2.07 -15.31
N ASP A 55 -7.00 2.38 -16.43
CA ASP A 55 -7.30 3.76 -16.84
C ASP A 55 -8.63 4.28 -16.25
N LYS A 56 -9.39 3.41 -15.57
CA LYS A 56 -10.68 3.73 -14.94
C LYS A 56 -10.54 3.78 -13.41
N PRO A 57 -10.64 4.98 -12.79
CA PRO A 57 -10.54 5.13 -11.34
C PRO A 57 -11.52 4.27 -10.54
N ASP A 58 -12.75 4.10 -11.04
CA ASP A 58 -13.78 3.29 -10.34
C ASP A 58 -13.39 1.81 -10.25
N ALA A 59 -12.72 1.27 -11.28
CA ALA A 59 -12.22 -0.10 -11.30
C ALA A 59 -11.06 -0.29 -10.31
N ILE A 60 -10.13 0.68 -10.25
CA ILE A 60 -9.04 0.70 -9.28
C ILE A 60 -9.59 0.69 -7.85
N ILE A 61 -10.54 1.57 -7.54
CA ILE A 61 -11.12 1.68 -6.19
C ILE A 61 -11.79 0.36 -5.78
N ALA A 62 -12.54 -0.26 -6.68
CA ALA A 62 -13.21 -1.54 -6.42
C ALA A 62 -12.19 -2.68 -6.18
N ALA A 63 -11.20 -2.81 -7.06
CA ALA A 63 -10.17 -3.85 -6.95
C ALA A 63 -9.27 -3.65 -5.73
N LYS A 64 -8.87 -2.41 -5.43
CA LYS A 64 -8.12 -2.04 -4.23
C LYS A 64 -8.84 -2.46 -2.96
N ARG A 65 -10.13 -2.13 -2.83
CA ARG A 65 -10.94 -2.54 -1.66
C ARG A 65 -11.02 -4.05 -1.50
N ALA A 66 -11.21 -4.78 -2.60
CA ALA A 66 -11.28 -6.24 -2.56
C ALA A 66 -9.94 -6.86 -2.13
N LEU A 67 -8.83 -6.44 -2.73
CA LEU A 67 -7.50 -6.98 -2.44
C LEU A 67 -7.00 -6.58 -1.04
N GLN A 68 -7.28 -5.36 -0.58
CA GLN A 68 -6.97 -4.96 0.80
C GLN A 68 -7.77 -5.76 1.83
N ALA A 69 -9.03 -6.10 1.53
CA ALA A 69 -9.86 -6.94 2.40
C ALA A 69 -9.31 -8.38 2.53
N GLU A 70 -8.65 -8.88 1.48
CA GLU A 70 -7.92 -10.15 1.50
C GLU A 70 -6.53 -10.05 2.16
N GLY A 71 -6.14 -8.86 2.63
CA GLY A 71 -4.89 -8.63 3.34
C GLY A 71 -3.68 -8.34 2.44
N TYR A 72 -3.90 -7.93 1.18
CA TYR A 72 -2.82 -7.47 0.32
C TYR A 72 -2.53 -5.98 0.52
N ASN A 73 -1.26 -5.61 0.39
CA ASN A 73 -0.88 -4.22 0.17
C ASN A 73 -1.17 -3.88 -1.29
N VAL A 74 -1.85 -2.76 -1.57
CA VAL A 74 -2.23 -2.39 -2.94
C VAL A 74 -1.60 -1.06 -3.31
N VAL A 75 -0.89 -1.03 -4.43
CA VAL A 75 -0.35 0.16 -5.09
C VAL A 75 -1.16 0.40 -6.37
N GLU A 76 -1.45 1.66 -6.68
CA GLU A 76 -2.25 2.06 -7.84
C GLU A 76 -1.40 2.85 -8.84
N ALA A 77 -1.52 2.54 -10.12
CA ALA A 77 -0.95 3.35 -11.21
C ALA A 77 -2.02 3.62 -12.28
N TYR A 78 -2.25 4.89 -12.58
CA TYR A 78 -3.33 5.36 -13.47
C TYR A 78 -2.91 5.41 -14.96
N ASN A 79 -1.70 4.96 -15.27
CA ASN A 79 -1.06 5.13 -16.56
C ASN A 79 0.12 4.16 -16.66
N GLY A 80 0.15 3.37 -17.73
CA GLY A 80 1.17 2.32 -17.96
C GLY A 80 2.62 2.82 -18.05
N LYS A 81 2.85 4.13 -18.01
CA LYS A 81 4.19 4.73 -17.98
C LYS A 81 4.76 4.83 -16.56
N THR A 82 3.92 5.14 -15.56
CA THR A 82 4.33 5.27 -14.15
C THR A 82 4.48 3.90 -13.51
N GLY A 83 3.60 2.95 -13.87
CA GLY A 83 3.67 1.60 -13.31
C GLY A 83 4.84 0.75 -13.83
N LEU A 84 5.49 1.11 -14.93
CA LEU A 84 6.68 0.40 -15.43
C LEU A 84 7.99 0.87 -14.77
N GLU A 85 8.06 2.12 -14.33
CA GLU A 85 9.23 2.66 -13.61
C GLU A 85 9.31 2.07 -12.18
N ASP A 86 8.18 1.81 -11.52
CA ASP A 86 8.13 1.13 -10.21
C ASP A 86 8.44 -0.38 -10.28
N ILE A 87 8.27 -1.01 -11.45
CA ILE A 87 8.46 -2.47 -11.64
C ILE A 87 9.95 -2.84 -11.68
N GLU A 88 10.84 -1.96 -12.15
CA GLU A 88 12.27 -2.27 -12.27
C GLU A 88 12.97 -2.33 -10.90
N GLU A 89 12.39 -1.72 -9.85
CA GLU A 89 13.02 -1.64 -8.53
C GLU A 89 12.50 -2.68 -7.51
N LYS A 90 11.26 -3.18 -7.66
CA LYS A 90 10.66 -4.13 -6.69
C LYS A 90 10.23 -5.45 -7.36
N HIS A 91 11.12 -6.43 -7.26
CA HIS A 91 11.08 -7.78 -7.86
C HIS A 91 9.94 -8.73 -7.40
N GLN A 92 8.82 -8.24 -6.83
CA GLN A 92 7.77 -9.08 -6.21
C GLN A 92 6.34 -8.55 -6.41
N THR A 93 5.99 -8.08 -7.60
CA THR A 93 4.66 -7.51 -7.85
C THR A 93 3.80 -8.45 -8.71
N LEU A 94 2.66 -8.89 -8.20
CA LEU A 94 1.65 -9.62 -8.99
C LEU A 94 0.85 -8.60 -9.82
N PHE A 95 0.73 -8.81 -11.13
CA PHE A 95 0.04 -7.91 -12.05
C PHE A 95 -1.40 -8.37 -12.30
N PHE A 96 -2.38 -7.50 -12.08
CA PHE A 96 -3.78 -7.76 -12.42
C PHE A 96 -4.23 -6.80 -13.53
N TRP A 97 -4.54 -7.35 -14.71
CA TRP A 97 -5.06 -6.59 -15.86
C TRP A 97 -6.55 -6.90 -16.03
N MET A 98 -7.41 -5.88 -15.97
CA MET A 98 -8.84 -6.02 -16.24
C MET A 98 -9.16 -5.51 -17.64
N SER A 99 -9.62 -6.41 -18.52
CA SER A 99 -10.04 -6.13 -19.90
C SER A 99 -11.47 -5.60 -19.98
#